data_AF-A0A924YDZ6-F1
#
_entry.id   AF-A0A924YDZ6-F1
#
_cell.length_a   1.000
_cell.length_b   1.000
_cell.length_c   1.000
_cell.angle_alpha   90.00
_cell.angle_beta   90.00
_cell.angle_gamma   90.00
#
_symmetry.space_group_name_H-M   'P 1'
#
loop_
_entity.id
_entity.type
_entity.pdbx_description
1 polymer ?
#
loop_
_entity_poly.entity_id
_entity_poly.type
_entity_poly.pdbx_seq_one_letter_code
_entity_poly.pdbx_strand_id
1 'polypeptide(L)'
;MRKFFFGALLVFMLAVVNVAPLFAQEESVRVVDLSDSYSVTIPEDWVASVDEEFGGYYLASADDAVTIYALEPGLVAQMTGMASVKNPAALLIALNTLLHPGQPINNTIEEALSNGHPIASWRYTSDVESRDGRLSVVQMEGSVLAAFDVYAAAGELDAALPQIDTIIASIVGDPGAAAETTTENTTVAQTAPAEPCTISVDTAGTATLRVGPGPARGAIAFLPAGQQFVVIARFVAEDGSVWYQLNKSDAAPQSAAVEIWVAQTEVVGAGGCESVAVTDAPPMIRSGGSGVQSLNGGGASTNGGGTTPPSTGGTSSGGTSSGGTSGGGTSSGGTSSGGGGGQPAPAGAIIPLSGSYTFNAASETLASCEGTDTVRVPSAEVVGSEWMSWPASVSVGSGGASVVVNGDGFTRNDEGVYFGSFTFDDGTNSQARFTALSTTNLSGSLTWNFRIDDHPCSATVGFSITR
;
A
#
# COMPACT_ATOMS: atom_id res chain seq x y z
N MET A 1 50.52 -65.98 -2.73
CA MET A 1 49.12 -66.22 -3.15
C MET A 1 48.05 -65.67 -2.21
N ARG A 2 48.30 -65.37 -0.92
CA ARG A 2 47.25 -64.84 0.00
C ARG A 2 46.94 -63.33 -0.10
N LYS A 3 47.81 -62.50 -0.70
CA LYS A 3 47.60 -61.03 -0.80
C LYS A 3 46.78 -60.57 -2.02
N PHE A 4 46.59 -61.43 -3.03
CA PHE A 4 45.83 -61.06 -4.25
C PHE A 4 44.31 -61.28 -4.11
N PHE A 5 43.88 -62.11 -3.14
CA PHE A 5 42.45 -62.43 -2.99
C PHE A 5 41.66 -61.36 -2.21
N PHE A 6 42.32 -60.56 -1.37
CA PHE A 6 41.63 -59.54 -0.55
C PHE A 6 41.33 -58.24 -1.33
N GLY A 7 42.13 -57.91 -2.35
CA GLY A 7 41.88 -56.74 -3.19
C GLY A 7 40.68 -56.89 -4.12
N ALA A 8 40.45 -58.09 -4.67
CA ALA A 8 39.34 -58.35 -5.58
C ALA A 8 37.97 -58.34 -4.87
N LEU A 9 37.91 -58.77 -3.60
CA LEU A 9 36.66 -58.78 -2.82
C LEU A 9 36.23 -57.36 -2.41
N LEU A 10 37.18 -56.47 -2.10
CA LEU A 10 36.88 -55.09 -1.74
C LEU A 10 36.39 -54.27 -2.95
N VAL A 11 36.97 -54.47 -4.13
CA VAL A 11 36.51 -53.83 -5.38
C VAL A 11 35.13 -54.34 -5.79
N PHE A 12 34.84 -55.64 -5.57
CA PHE A 12 33.50 -56.18 -5.82
C PHE A 12 32.45 -55.66 -4.82
N MET A 13 32.80 -55.47 -3.55
CA MET A 13 31.90 -54.83 -2.58
C MET A 13 31.70 -53.33 -2.86
N LEU A 14 32.72 -52.60 -3.31
CA LEU A 14 32.56 -51.19 -3.72
C LEU A 14 31.75 -51.03 -5.01
N ALA A 15 31.79 -52.03 -5.90
CA ALA A 15 31.01 -52.04 -7.13
C ALA A 15 29.53 -52.44 -6.92
N VAL A 16 29.22 -53.22 -5.87
CA VAL A 16 27.84 -53.67 -5.57
C VAL A 16 27.05 -52.65 -4.75
N VAL A 17 27.70 -51.70 -4.06
CA VAL A 17 27.02 -50.66 -3.26
C VAL A 17 26.48 -49.48 -4.11
N ASN A 18 26.78 -49.40 -5.42
CA ASN A 18 26.40 -48.25 -6.26
C ASN A 18 25.34 -48.52 -7.35
N VAL A 19 24.64 -49.65 -7.32
CA VAL A 19 23.60 -49.96 -8.33
C VAL A 19 22.34 -50.55 -7.69
N ALA A 20 21.96 -50.09 -6.50
CA ALA A 20 20.54 -50.12 -6.17
C ALA A 20 19.91 -49.04 -7.07
N PRO A 21 19.07 -49.39 -8.06
CA PRO A 21 18.22 -48.37 -8.67
C PRO A 21 17.47 -47.74 -7.51
N LEU A 22 17.73 -46.45 -7.27
CA LEU A 22 16.78 -45.55 -6.65
C LEU A 22 15.53 -45.66 -7.55
N PHE A 23 14.68 -46.65 -7.26
CA PHE A 23 13.31 -46.61 -7.69
C PHE A 23 12.79 -45.36 -6.99
N ALA A 24 12.78 -44.24 -7.73
CA ALA A 24 11.96 -43.11 -7.37
C ALA A 24 10.58 -43.71 -7.12
N GLN A 25 10.17 -43.78 -5.84
CA GLN A 25 8.80 -44.10 -5.54
C GLN A 25 8.02 -43.00 -6.24
N GLU A 26 7.26 -43.40 -7.25
CA GLU A 26 6.36 -42.49 -7.95
C GLU A 26 5.32 -42.08 -6.90
N GLU A 27 5.54 -40.92 -6.30
CA GLU A 27 4.66 -40.35 -5.30
C GLU A 27 3.34 -40.08 -6.01
N SER A 28 2.26 -40.68 -5.53
CA SER A 28 0.93 -40.44 -6.07
C SER A 28 0.55 -39.00 -5.79
N VAL A 29 0.08 -38.29 -6.82
CA VAL A 29 -0.33 -36.89 -6.73
C VAL A 29 -1.76 -36.71 -7.24
N ARG A 30 -2.45 -35.67 -6.73
CA ARG A 30 -3.76 -35.24 -7.20
C ARG A 30 -3.81 -33.73 -7.43
N VAL A 31 -4.71 -33.31 -8.31
CA VAL A 31 -4.96 -31.89 -8.61
C VAL A 31 -6.04 -31.36 -7.67
N VAL A 32 -5.83 -30.16 -7.14
CA VAL A 32 -6.77 -29.40 -6.30
C VAL A 32 -6.99 -28.04 -6.94
N ASP A 33 -8.24 -27.74 -7.26
CA ASP A 33 -8.65 -26.42 -7.73
C ASP A 33 -8.72 -25.47 -6.53
N LEU A 34 -7.90 -24.41 -6.54
CA LEU A 34 -7.82 -23.43 -5.44
C LEU A 34 -8.63 -22.17 -5.75
N SER A 35 -9.03 -21.98 -6.99
CA SER A 35 -9.98 -20.95 -7.40
C SER A 35 -10.46 -21.30 -8.80
N ASP A 36 -11.40 -20.50 -9.32
CA ASP A 36 -11.73 -20.57 -10.74
C ASP A 36 -10.50 -20.25 -11.61
N SER A 37 -9.49 -19.53 -11.09
CA SER A 37 -8.35 -19.04 -11.88
C SER A 37 -7.13 -19.96 -11.89
N TYR A 38 -6.97 -20.88 -10.94
CA TYR A 38 -5.82 -21.78 -10.91
C TYR A 38 -6.02 -23.02 -10.04
N SER A 39 -5.27 -24.06 -10.38
CA SER A 39 -5.16 -25.33 -9.65
C SER A 39 -3.71 -25.63 -9.27
N VAL A 40 -3.52 -26.51 -8.29
CA VAL A 40 -2.21 -27.04 -7.89
C VAL A 40 -2.23 -28.55 -7.81
N THR A 41 -1.07 -29.16 -7.99
CA THR A 41 -0.87 -30.59 -7.74
C THR A 41 -0.27 -30.79 -6.37
N ILE A 42 -0.91 -31.61 -5.52
CA ILE A 42 -0.42 -31.96 -4.18
C ILE A 42 -0.27 -33.48 -4.03
N PRO A 43 0.56 -33.96 -3.08
CA PRO A 43 0.64 -35.38 -2.76
C PRO A 43 -0.72 -35.96 -2.33
N GLU A 44 -0.94 -37.24 -2.62
CA GLU A 44 -2.22 -37.92 -2.36
C GLU A 44 -2.59 -37.99 -0.87
N ASP A 45 -1.61 -37.95 0.02
CA ASP A 45 -1.79 -38.01 1.46
C ASP A 45 -1.99 -36.63 2.11
N TRP A 46 -1.75 -35.54 1.38
CA TRP A 46 -2.07 -34.19 1.86
C TRP A 46 -3.59 -34.01 1.97
N VAL A 47 -4.02 -33.10 2.82
CA VAL A 47 -5.43 -32.70 2.99
C VAL A 47 -5.60 -31.28 2.47
N ALA A 48 -6.62 -31.06 1.66
CA ALA A 48 -7.02 -29.73 1.20
C ALA A 48 -8.37 -29.35 1.80
N SER A 49 -8.46 -28.18 2.42
CA SER A 49 -9.70 -27.66 3.03
C SER A 49 -9.86 -26.18 2.75
N VAL A 50 -11.09 -25.75 2.47
CA VAL A 50 -11.44 -24.33 2.25
C VAL A 50 -11.48 -23.60 3.59
N ASP A 51 -10.94 -22.38 3.63
CA ASP A 51 -11.18 -21.44 4.71
C ASP A 51 -12.39 -20.56 4.37
N GLU A 52 -13.54 -20.85 4.99
CA GLU A 52 -14.77 -20.10 4.78
C GLU A 52 -14.76 -18.71 5.46
N GLU A 53 -13.89 -18.50 6.46
CA GLU A 53 -13.88 -17.25 7.24
C GLU A 53 -13.07 -16.18 6.54
N PHE A 54 -11.86 -16.52 6.08
CA PHE A 54 -10.94 -15.56 5.48
C PHE A 54 -10.89 -15.67 3.95
N GLY A 55 -11.39 -16.76 3.37
CA GLY A 55 -11.28 -17.05 1.94
C GLY A 55 -9.90 -17.60 1.59
N GLY A 56 -9.85 -18.74 0.90
CA GLY A 56 -8.61 -19.42 0.56
C GLY A 56 -8.64 -20.90 0.90
N TYR A 57 -7.47 -21.53 0.87
CA TYR A 57 -7.33 -22.98 1.02
C TYR A 57 -6.15 -23.31 1.94
N TYR A 58 -6.39 -24.18 2.91
CA TYR A 58 -5.34 -24.88 3.65
C TYR A 58 -4.98 -26.18 2.93
N LEU A 59 -3.69 -26.36 2.66
CA LEU A 59 -3.10 -27.60 2.17
C LEU A 59 -2.13 -28.08 3.26
N ALA A 60 -2.44 -29.18 3.92
CA ALA A 60 -1.65 -29.72 5.03
C ALA A 60 -1.10 -31.10 4.70
N SER A 61 0.13 -31.39 5.13
CA SER A 61 0.67 -32.75 5.11
C SER A 61 -0.13 -33.66 6.03
N ALA A 62 -0.11 -34.98 5.82
CA ALA A 62 -0.90 -35.94 6.59
C ALA A 62 -0.62 -35.91 8.11
N ASP A 63 0.54 -35.41 8.51
CA ASP A 63 1.01 -35.26 9.88
C ASP A 63 0.97 -33.82 10.41
N ASP A 64 0.41 -32.88 9.64
CA ASP A 64 0.36 -31.44 9.92
C ASP A 64 1.76 -30.80 10.16
N ALA A 65 2.84 -31.47 9.74
CA ALA A 65 4.20 -30.93 9.86
C ALA A 65 4.39 -29.68 9.00
N VAL A 66 3.68 -29.61 7.86
CA VAL A 66 3.70 -28.50 6.92
C VAL A 66 2.27 -28.09 6.59
N THR A 67 2.00 -26.79 6.63
CA THR A 67 0.72 -26.23 6.18
C THR A 67 1.00 -25.10 5.19
N ILE A 68 0.32 -25.13 4.05
CA ILE A 68 0.31 -24.06 3.04
C ILE A 68 -1.07 -23.42 3.08
N TYR A 69 -1.12 -22.12 3.33
CA TYR A 69 -2.31 -21.31 3.14
C TYR A 69 -2.25 -20.61 1.77
N ALA A 70 -3.06 -21.07 0.82
CA ALA A 70 -3.17 -20.48 -0.50
C ALA A 70 -4.29 -19.44 -0.51
N LEU A 71 -3.93 -18.17 -0.73
CA LEU A 71 -4.89 -17.07 -0.78
C LEU A 71 -5.56 -16.99 -2.15
N GLU A 72 -6.86 -16.72 -2.14
CA GLU A 72 -7.62 -16.46 -3.36
C GLU A 72 -7.17 -15.13 -4.01
N PRO A 73 -7.05 -15.02 -5.34
CA PRO A 73 -6.58 -13.80 -5.99
C PRO A 73 -7.48 -12.58 -5.71
N GLY A 74 -8.81 -12.80 -5.65
CA GLY A 74 -9.77 -11.77 -5.31
C GLY A 74 -9.56 -11.23 -3.89
N LEU A 75 -9.27 -12.11 -2.93
CA LEU A 75 -8.92 -11.73 -1.57
C LEU A 75 -7.60 -10.96 -1.53
N VAL A 76 -6.55 -11.44 -2.21
CA VAL A 76 -5.27 -10.74 -2.29
C VAL A 76 -5.45 -9.32 -2.82
N ALA A 77 -6.23 -9.14 -3.89
CA ALA A 77 -6.54 -7.84 -4.44
C ALA A 77 -7.33 -6.96 -3.46
N GLN A 78 -8.31 -7.53 -2.75
CA GLN A 78 -9.10 -6.82 -1.76
C GLN A 78 -8.26 -6.36 -0.56
N MET A 79 -7.43 -7.26 -0.01
CA MET A 79 -6.57 -7.01 1.14
C MET A 79 -5.54 -5.94 0.85
N THR A 80 -4.90 -6.03 -0.32
CA THR A 80 -3.78 -5.14 -0.68
C THR A 80 -4.22 -3.88 -1.41
N GLY A 81 -5.46 -3.84 -1.91
CA GLY A 81 -5.93 -2.81 -2.83
C GLY A 81 -5.28 -2.88 -4.22
N MET A 82 -4.52 -3.94 -4.51
CA MET A 82 -3.82 -4.10 -5.78
C MET A 82 -4.53 -5.12 -6.66
N ALA A 83 -5.34 -4.62 -7.60
CA ALA A 83 -6.08 -5.47 -8.54
C ALA A 83 -5.19 -6.16 -9.58
N SER A 84 -3.99 -5.62 -9.84
CA SER A 84 -2.97 -6.24 -10.70
C SER A 84 -1.60 -5.78 -10.26
N VAL A 85 -0.65 -6.70 -10.14
CA VAL A 85 0.74 -6.38 -9.81
C VAL A 85 1.65 -7.08 -10.80
N LYS A 86 2.51 -6.29 -11.46
CA LYS A 86 3.53 -6.80 -12.39
C LYS A 86 4.84 -7.18 -11.70
N ASN A 87 4.93 -6.89 -10.41
CA ASN A 87 6.10 -7.11 -9.58
C ASN A 87 5.67 -7.94 -8.35
N PRO A 88 5.95 -9.26 -8.33
CA PRO A 88 5.56 -10.11 -7.21
C PRO A 88 6.19 -9.67 -5.88
N ALA A 89 7.37 -9.04 -5.87
CA ALA A 89 8.00 -8.53 -4.66
C ALA A 89 7.23 -7.37 -4.04
N ALA A 90 6.69 -6.46 -4.85
CA ALA A 90 5.85 -5.36 -4.36
C ALA A 90 4.57 -5.88 -3.70
N LEU A 91 3.94 -6.91 -4.29
CA LEU A 91 2.78 -7.57 -3.69
C LEU A 91 3.15 -8.28 -2.40
N LEU A 92 4.27 -9.01 -2.38
CA LEU A 92 4.76 -9.71 -1.20
C LEU A 92 4.98 -8.75 -0.02
N ILE A 93 5.53 -7.55 -0.26
CA ILE A 93 5.72 -6.53 0.78
C ILE A 93 4.38 -6.07 1.37
N ALA A 94 3.39 -5.83 0.51
CA ALA A 94 2.06 -5.43 0.95
C ALA A 94 1.38 -6.54 1.76
N LEU A 95 1.43 -7.78 1.27
CA LEU A 95 0.84 -8.93 1.95
C LEU A 95 1.50 -9.18 3.31
N ASN A 96 2.82 -9.11 3.41
CA ASN A 96 3.52 -9.25 4.69
C ASN A 96 3.07 -8.19 5.71
N THR A 97 2.91 -6.94 5.27
CA THR A 97 2.48 -5.85 6.16
C THR A 97 1.11 -6.14 6.78
N LEU A 98 0.26 -6.88 6.06
CA LEU A 98 -1.09 -7.25 6.50
C LEU A 98 -1.12 -8.55 7.30
N LEU A 99 -0.43 -9.59 6.82
CA LEU A 99 -0.45 -10.94 7.39
C LEU A 99 0.48 -11.09 8.60
N HIS A 100 1.61 -10.39 8.58
CA HIS A 100 2.68 -10.53 9.58
C HIS A 100 3.10 -9.16 10.13
N PRO A 101 2.17 -8.42 10.78
CA PRO A 101 2.45 -7.08 11.27
C PRO A 101 3.62 -7.08 12.27
N GLY A 102 4.60 -6.21 12.01
CA GLY A 102 5.80 -6.07 12.85
C GLY A 102 6.97 -6.97 12.47
N GLN A 103 6.80 -7.90 11.53
CA GLN A 103 7.91 -8.65 10.95
C GLN A 103 8.57 -7.82 9.84
N PRO A 104 9.83 -7.38 10.00
CA PRO A 104 10.50 -6.61 8.97
C PRO A 104 10.78 -7.49 7.74
N ILE A 105 10.33 -7.06 6.58
CA ILE A 105 10.96 -7.47 5.32
C ILE A 105 12.24 -6.66 5.20
N ASN A 106 13.29 -7.18 5.81
CA ASN A 106 14.64 -6.80 5.44
C ASN A 106 14.92 -7.28 4.00
N ASN A 107 16.07 -6.91 3.42
CA ASN A 107 16.44 -7.09 2.00
C ASN A 107 16.61 -8.56 1.55
N THR A 108 15.81 -9.49 2.07
CA THR A 108 15.85 -10.94 1.92
C THR A 108 14.71 -11.47 1.06
N ILE A 109 14.08 -10.61 0.23
CA ILE A 109 13.18 -11.09 -0.81
C ILE A 109 14.02 -11.85 -1.84
N GLU A 110 13.70 -13.12 -2.03
CA GLU A 110 14.27 -13.98 -3.05
C GLU A 110 13.36 -13.92 -4.28
N GLU A 111 13.87 -13.37 -5.38
CA GLU A 111 13.18 -13.37 -6.67
C GLU A 111 13.74 -14.48 -7.55
N ALA A 112 12.85 -15.26 -8.17
CA ALA A 112 13.20 -16.37 -9.05
C ALA A 112 12.16 -16.57 -10.17
N LEU A 113 12.32 -17.65 -10.93
CA LEU A 113 11.30 -18.16 -11.84
C LEU A 113 10.85 -19.54 -11.38
N SER A 114 9.55 -19.73 -11.22
CA SER A 114 8.93 -21.04 -10.95
C SER A 114 8.13 -21.46 -12.18
N ASN A 115 8.57 -22.51 -12.88
CA ASN A 115 7.97 -22.94 -14.15
C ASN A 115 7.83 -21.80 -15.20
N GLY A 116 8.78 -20.88 -15.23
CA GLY A 116 8.75 -19.70 -16.12
C GLY A 116 7.95 -18.50 -15.60
N HIS A 117 7.26 -18.63 -14.46
CA HIS A 117 6.53 -17.54 -13.81
C HIS A 117 7.42 -16.80 -12.80
N PRO A 118 7.43 -15.46 -12.81
CA PRO A 118 8.08 -14.67 -11.76
C PRO A 118 7.53 -15.03 -10.38
N ILE A 119 8.42 -15.34 -9.45
CA ILE A 119 8.10 -15.59 -8.04
C ILE A 119 8.95 -14.69 -7.15
N ALA A 120 8.33 -14.12 -6.12
CA ALA A 120 9.03 -13.50 -5.01
C ALA A 120 8.71 -14.28 -3.74
N SER A 121 9.72 -14.54 -2.92
CA SER A 121 9.58 -15.27 -1.66
C SER A 121 10.29 -14.55 -0.53
N TRP A 122 9.77 -14.66 0.67
CA TRP A 122 10.38 -14.13 1.89
C TRP A 122 10.17 -15.12 3.03
N ARG A 123 11.24 -15.37 3.79
CA ARG A 123 11.25 -16.30 4.92
C ARG A 123 11.16 -15.53 6.22
N TYR A 124 10.46 -16.09 7.20
CA TYR A 124 10.28 -15.50 8.51
C TYR A 124 10.23 -16.57 9.60
N THR A 125 10.41 -16.12 10.85
CA THR A 125 10.23 -16.94 12.04
C THR A 125 9.21 -16.21 12.92
N SER A 126 8.16 -16.93 13.33
CA SER A 126 7.12 -16.43 14.23
C SER A 126 7.39 -16.89 15.66
N ASP A 127 7.73 -15.95 16.53
CA ASP A 127 7.95 -16.22 17.96
C ASP A 127 6.67 -16.64 18.69
N VAL A 128 5.50 -16.18 18.21
CA VAL A 128 4.20 -16.43 18.85
C VAL A 128 3.83 -17.91 18.79
N GLU A 129 4.13 -18.56 17.67
CA GLU A 129 3.76 -19.95 17.41
C GLU A 129 4.95 -20.90 17.39
N SER A 130 6.18 -20.39 17.52
CA SER A 130 7.42 -21.16 17.34
C SER A 130 7.44 -21.89 15.99
N ARG A 131 7.09 -21.15 14.93
CA ARG A 131 7.01 -21.66 13.55
C ARG A 131 7.97 -20.92 12.65
N ASP A 132 8.54 -21.64 11.70
CA ASP A 132 9.22 -21.05 10.56
C ASP A 132 8.24 -20.98 9.40
N GLY A 133 8.26 -19.86 8.68
CA GLY A 133 7.37 -19.64 7.57
C GLY A 133 8.04 -19.06 6.33
N ARG A 134 7.32 -19.15 5.21
CA ARG A 134 7.69 -18.57 3.94
C ARG A 134 6.44 -18.04 3.25
N LEU A 135 6.40 -16.73 3.02
CA LEU A 135 5.41 -16.09 2.16
C LEU A 135 5.97 -16.08 0.74
N SER A 136 5.18 -16.53 -0.23
CA SER A 136 5.54 -16.54 -1.65
C SER A 136 4.42 -15.97 -2.51
N VAL A 137 4.78 -15.18 -3.51
CA VAL A 137 3.87 -14.62 -4.51
C VAL A 137 4.34 -15.03 -5.89
N VAL A 138 3.46 -15.69 -6.65
CA VAL A 138 3.70 -16.13 -8.03
C VAL A 138 2.86 -15.30 -8.98
N GLN A 139 3.50 -14.74 -10.00
CA GLN A 139 2.84 -14.03 -11.09
C GLN A 139 2.54 -14.98 -12.25
N MET A 140 1.27 -15.33 -12.41
CA MET A 140 0.80 -16.13 -13.52
C MET A 140 0.51 -15.26 -14.76
N GLU A 141 0.19 -15.92 -15.88
CA GLU A 141 -0.28 -15.21 -17.08
C GLU A 141 -1.58 -14.44 -16.81
N GLY A 142 -1.83 -13.39 -17.59
CA GLY A 142 -3.07 -12.60 -17.47
C GLY A 142 -3.18 -11.74 -16.21
N SER A 143 -2.06 -11.45 -15.53
CA SER A 143 -2.03 -10.68 -14.26
C SER A 143 -2.68 -11.38 -13.06
N VAL A 144 -2.97 -12.68 -13.16
CA VAL A 144 -3.43 -13.47 -12.03
C VAL A 144 -2.25 -13.69 -11.07
N LEU A 145 -2.48 -13.48 -9.78
CA LEU A 145 -1.47 -13.63 -8.73
C LEU A 145 -1.93 -14.75 -7.81
N ALA A 146 -1.02 -15.67 -7.50
CA ALA A 146 -1.21 -16.65 -6.43
C ALA A 146 -0.27 -16.30 -5.28
N ALA A 147 -0.80 -16.26 -4.06
CA ALA A 147 -0.02 -16.05 -2.86
C ALA A 147 -0.15 -17.25 -1.94
N PHE A 148 0.99 -17.72 -1.43
CA PHE A 148 1.11 -18.88 -0.56
C PHE A 148 1.83 -18.47 0.69
N ASP A 149 1.21 -18.70 1.84
CA ASP A 149 1.86 -18.55 3.13
C ASP A 149 2.09 -19.92 3.74
N VAL A 150 3.35 -20.30 3.86
CA VAL A 150 3.75 -21.64 4.25
C VAL A 150 4.28 -21.60 5.68
N TYR A 151 3.87 -22.58 6.48
CA TYR A 151 4.24 -22.72 7.88
C TYR A 151 4.72 -24.14 8.16
N ALA A 152 5.79 -24.25 8.94
CA ALA A 152 6.27 -25.50 9.51
C ALA A 152 6.73 -25.29 10.95
N ALA A 153 6.90 -26.38 11.70
CA ALA A 153 7.55 -26.31 13.00
C ALA A 153 8.97 -25.70 12.89
N ALA A 154 9.42 -24.98 13.91
CA ALA A 154 10.75 -24.36 13.90
C ALA A 154 11.86 -25.39 13.60
N GLY A 155 12.68 -25.09 12.60
CA GLY A 155 13.76 -25.94 12.08
C GLY A 155 13.34 -26.96 11.02
N GLU A 156 12.04 -27.17 10.78
CA GLU A 156 11.53 -28.18 9.82
C GLU A 156 11.26 -27.59 8.43
N LEU A 157 11.15 -26.26 8.30
CA LEU A 157 10.82 -25.61 7.02
C LEU A 157 11.82 -25.98 5.91
N ASP A 158 13.12 -25.96 6.20
CA ASP A 158 14.16 -26.26 5.19
C ASP A 158 14.03 -27.67 4.60
N ALA A 159 13.61 -28.65 5.40
CA ALA A 159 13.38 -30.01 4.93
C ALA A 159 12.14 -30.10 4.02
N ALA A 160 11.15 -29.26 4.26
CA ALA A 160 9.90 -29.21 3.48
C ALA A 160 10.02 -28.42 2.18
N LEU A 161 10.96 -27.46 2.07
CA LEU A 161 11.07 -26.54 0.94
C LEU A 161 11.06 -27.22 -0.44
N PRO A 162 11.78 -28.34 -0.68
CA PRO A 162 11.76 -29.00 -2.00
C PRO A 162 10.36 -29.48 -2.42
N GLN A 163 9.56 -29.98 -1.47
CA GLN A 163 8.18 -30.42 -1.74
C GLN A 163 7.27 -29.21 -1.96
N ILE A 164 7.42 -28.16 -1.14
CA ILE A 164 6.70 -26.89 -1.28
C ILE A 164 6.97 -26.25 -2.64
N ASP A 165 8.24 -26.17 -3.07
CA ASP A 165 8.63 -25.62 -4.37
C ASP A 165 8.03 -26.44 -5.52
N THR A 166 7.92 -27.77 -5.35
CA THR A 166 7.25 -28.64 -6.33
C THR A 166 5.76 -28.34 -6.43
N ILE A 167 5.08 -28.15 -5.29
CA ILE A 167 3.65 -27.76 -5.25
C ILE A 167 3.45 -26.39 -5.90
N ILE A 168 4.26 -25.39 -5.54
CA ILE A 168 4.18 -24.04 -6.12
C ILE A 168 4.52 -24.04 -7.61
N ALA A 169 5.49 -24.84 -8.06
CA ALA A 169 5.81 -24.97 -9.49
C ALA A 169 4.72 -25.68 -10.29
N SER A 170 3.85 -26.46 -9.62
CA SER A 170 2.74 -27.16 -10.25
C SER A 170 1.50 -26.30 -10.49
N ILE A 171 1.53 -25.02 -10.10
CA ILE A 171 0.43 -24.09 -10.34
C ILE A 171 0.17 -24.01 -11.84
N VAL A 172 -1.07 -24.30 -12.22
CA VAL A 172 -1.56 -24.09 -13.59
C VAL A 172 -2.69 -23.09 -13.51
N GLY A 173 -2.49 -21.91 -14.11
CA GLY A 173 -3.59 -20.97 -14.34
C GLY A 173 -4.54 -21.57 -15.37
N ASP A 174 -5.85 -21.52 -15.12
CA ASP A 174 -6.84 -21.85 -16.15
C ASP A 174 -6.98 -20.65 -17.09
N PRO A 175 -6.46 -20.71 -18.33
CA PRO A 175 -6.62 -19.60 -19.28
C PRO A 175 -8.09 -19.37 -19.66
N GLY A 176 -9.00 -20.31 -19.36
CA GLY A 176 -10.42 -20.25 -19.68
C GLY A 176 -11.30 -19.48 -18.70
N ALA A 177 -10.86 -19.30 -17.45
CA ALA A 177 -11.71 -18.73 -16.40
C ALA A 177 -11.68 -17.18 -16.33
N ALA A 178 -10.65 -16.54 -16.87
CA ALA A 178 -10.50 -15.08 -16.81
C ALA A 178 -11.13 -14.32 -18.00
N ALA A 179 -11.72 -14.99 -18.99
CA ALA A 179 -12.21 -14.31 -20.18
C ALA A 179 -13.39 -14.99 -20.89
N GLU A 180 -14.61 -14.85 -20.35
CA GLU A 180 -15.78 -14.70 -21.23
C GLU A 180 -15.81 -13.27 -21.80
N THR A 181 -14.86 -12.96 -22.68
CA THR A 181 -15.01 -11.86 -23.64
C THR A 181 -14.47 -12.32 -24.97
N THR A 182 -15.40 -12.82 -25.79
CA THR A 182 -15.22 -13.24 -27.19
C THR A 182 -14.20 -12.38 -27.93
N THR A 183 -12.99 -12.91 -28.13
CA THR A 183 -12.04 -12.38 -29.10
C THR A 183 -11.47 -13.55 -29.90
N GLU A 184 -11.59 -13.43 -31.23
CA GLU A 184 -11.17 -14.44 -32.19
C GLU A 184 -9.70 -14.80 -32.05
N ASN A 185 -9.47 -16.11 -31.99
CA ASN A 185 -8.20 -16.76 -31.71
C ASN A 185 -7.18 -16.50 -32.83
N THR A 186 -6.27 -15.54 -32.64
CA THR A 186 -5.06 -15.40 -33.45
C THR A 186 -3.92 -16.09 -32.71
N THR A 187 -3.48 -17.23 -33.24
CA THR A 187 -2.32 -17.98 -32.75
C THR A 187 -1.07 -17.12 -32.90
N VAL A 188 -0.58 -16.51 -31.81
CA VAL A 188 0.67 -15.75 -31.82
C VAL A 188 1.81 -16.71 -31.51
N ALA A 189 2.74 -16.87 -32.45
CA ALA A 189 3.99 -17.58 -32.20
C ALA A 189 4.74 -16.88 -31.07
N GLN A 190 5.08 -17.63 -30.01
CA GLN A 190 5.87 -17.16 -28.88
C GLN A 190 7.22 -16.66 -29.40
N THR A 191 7.31 -15.34 -29.52
CA THR A 191 8.52 -14.63 -29.95
C THR A 191 9.50 -14.68 -28.78
N ALA A 192 10.79 -14.88 -29.06
CA ALA A 192 11.85 -14.87 -28.07
C ALA A 192 11.69 -13.69 -27.09
N PRO A 193 12.02 -13.86 -25.79
CA PRO A 193 11.81 -12.83 -24.78
C PRO A 193 12.41 -11.52 -25.26
N ALA A 194 11.57 -10.49 -25.37
CA ALA A 194 11.98 -9.18 -25.84
C ALA A 194 13.09 -8.66 -24.93
N GLU A 195 14.18 -8.16 -25.52
CA GLU A 195 15.26 -7.52 -24.75
C GLU A 195 14.67 -6.42 -23.85
N PRO A 196 15.08 -6.35 -22.56
CA PRO A 196 14.54 -5.38 -21.63
C PRO A 196 14.73 -3.97 -22.14
N CYS A 197 13.71 -3.13 -21.98
CA CYS A 197 13.83 -1.72 -22.33
C CYS A 197 14.72 -1.00 -21.31
N THR A 198 15.77 -0.36 -21.81
CA THR A 198 16.59 0.55 -21.02
C THR A 198 16.55 1.95 -21.61
N ILE A 199 16.70 2.95 -20.76
CA ILE A 199 16.80 4.35 -21.16
C ILE A 199 18.04 5.00 -20.56
N SER A 200 18.57 6.01 -21.25
CA SER A 200 19.69 6.83 -20.77
C SER A 200 19.59 8.26 -21.30
N VAL A 201 20.40 9.15 -20.74
CA VAL A 201 20.62 10.50 -21.29
C VAL A 201 22.09 10.75 -21.57
N ASP A 202 22.38 11.45 -22.66
CA ASP A 202 23.76 11.79 -23.04
C ASP A 202 24.31 12.97 -22.22
N THR A 203 23.42 13.88 -21.78
CA THR A 203 23.79 15.11 -21.06
C THR A 203 23.03 15.18 -19.74
N ALA A 204 23.76 15.43 -18.65
CA ALA A 204 23.17 15.51 -17.32
C ALA A 204 22.22 16.70 -17.21
N GLY A 205 21.13 16.55 -16.45
CA GLY A 205 20.16 17.64 -16.26
C GLY A 205 19.18 17.86 -17.42
N THR A 206 19.15 16.97 -18.41
CA THR A 206 18.25 17.10 -19.57
C THR A 206 16.92 16.35 -19.42
N ALA A 207 16.92 15.18 -18.76
CA ALA A 207 15.70 14.45 -18.45
C ALA A 207 15.26 14.66 -17.01
N THR A 208 14.03 15.12 -16.84
CA THR A 208 13.43 15.47 -15.55
C THR A 208 12.69 14.28 -14.98
N LEU A 209 13.06 13.87 -13.76
CA LEU A 209 12.33 12.89 -12.98
C LEU A 209 11.14 13.55 -12.28
N ARG A 210 9.97 12.91 -12.34
CA ARG A 210 8.70 13.42 -11.79
C ARG A 210 7.99 12.39 -10.92
N VAL A 211 7.10 12.87 -10.05
CA VAL A 211 6.25 12.05 -9.15
C VAL A 211 5.07 11.37 -9.85
N GLY A 212 4.97 11.48 -11.17
CA GLY A 212 3.87 10.96 -11.98
C GLY A 212 4.08 11.33 -13.45
N PRO A 213 3.35 10.70 -14.39
CA PRO A 213 3.42 11.07 -15.78
C PRO A 213 2.76 12.43 -16.03
N GLY A 214 3.31 13.20 -16.96
CA GLY A 214 2.79 14.48 -17.40
C GLY A 214 3.58 15.70 -16.87
N PRO A 215 3.62 16.81 -17.63
CA PRO A 215 4.38 18.00 -17.26
C PRO A 215 3.78 18.77 -16.07
N ALA A 216 2.51 18.53 -15.73
CA ALA A 216 1.82 19.13 -14.60
C ALA A 216 2.24 18.55 -13.24
N ARG A 217 3.01 17.44 -13.23
CA ARG A 217 3.52 16.78 -12.03
C ARG A 217 4.80 17.43 -11.54
N GLY A 218 5.00 17.43 -10.22
CA GLY A 218 6.21 17.95 -9.60
C GLY A 218 7.47 17.25 -10.10
N ALA A 219 8.48 18.03 -10.47
CA ALA A 219 9.83 17.56 -10.74
C ALA A 219 10.58 17.34 -9.42
N ILE A 220 11.35 16.25 -9.34
CA ILE A 220 12.06 15.84 -8.11
C ILE A 220 13.57 15.72 -8.29
N ALA A 221 14.05 15.40 -9.50
CA ALA A 221 15.47 15.23 -9.82
C ALA A 221 15.68 15.25 -11.34
N PHE A 222 16.92 14.99 -11.77
CA PHE A 222 17.26 14.73 -13.16
C PHE A 222 18.02 13.41 -13.30
N LEU A 223 17.88 12.73 -14.43
CA LEU A 223 18.69 11.54 -14.71
C LEU A 223 20.18 11.92 -14.88
N PRO A 224 21.11 11.12 -14.33
CA PRO A 224 22.53 11.29 -14.57
C PRO A 224 22.91 10.87 -16.00
N ALA A 225 23.92 11.53 -16.56
CA ALA A 225 24.42 11.24 -17.91
C ALA A 225 25.10 9.87 -18.00
N GLY A 226 24.89 9.16 -19.11
CA GLY A 226 25.58 7.92 -19.45
C GLY A 226 25.19 6.70 -18.62
N GLN A 227 24.26 6.83 -17.67
CA GLN A 227 23.73 5.71 -16.89
C GLN A 227 22.47 5.15 -17.57
N GLN A 228 22.36 3.82 -17.61
CA GLN A 228 21.19 3.12 -18.11
C GLN A 228 20.24 2.78 -16.97
N PHE A 229 18.94 2.96 -17.21
CA PHE A 229 17.87 2.63 -16.28
C PHE A 229 16.88 1.71 -16.97
N VAL A 230 16.45 0.65 -16.28
CA VAL A 230 15.42 -0.26 -16.81
C VAL A 230 14.05 0.40 -16.68
N VAL A 231 13.28 0.35 -17.76
CA VAL A 231 11.89 0.82 -17.77
C VAL A 231 10.98 -0.31 -17.29
N ILE A 232 10.21 -0.06 -16.23
CA ILE A 232 9.33 -1.06 -15.62
C ILE A 232 7.87 -0.95 -16.10
N ALA A 233 7.45 0.23 -16.55
CA ALA A 233 6.15 0.46 -17.16
C ALA A 233 6.16 1.68 -18.09
N ARG A 234 5.12 1.83 -18.90
CA ARG A 234 4.89 3.05 -19.68
C ARG A 234 3.47 3.56 -19.51
N PHE A 235 3.29 4.86 -19.64
CA PHE A 235 2.00 5.52 -19.69
C PHE A 235 1.89 6.30 -20.99
N VAL A 236 0.74 6.22 -21.65
CA VAL A 236 0.44 6.97 -22.87
C VAL A 236 -0.69 7.95 -22.53
N ALA A 237 -0.37 9.24 -22.55
CA ALA A 237 -1.33 10.29 -22.26
C ALA A 237 -2.33 10.47 -23.43
N GLU A 238 -3.42 11.20 -23.17
CA GLU A 238 -4.44 11.51 -24.19
C GLU A 238 -3.88 12.29 -25.38
N ASP A 239 -2.81 13.07 -25.19
CA ASP A 239 -2.12 13.82 -26.25
C ASP A 239 -1.10 12.96 -27.03
N GLY A 240 -1.00 11.67 -26.71
CA GLY A 240 -0.05 10.72 -27.30
C GLY A 240 1.35 10.80 -26.71
N SER A 241 1.61 11.66 -25.71
CA SER A 241 2.91 11.69 -25.05
C SER A 241 3.14 10.42 -24.23
N VAL A 242 4.34 9.86 -24.36
CA VAL A 242 4.73 8.63 -23.67
C VAL A 242 5.63 8.97 -22.48
N TRP A 243 5.36 8.33 -21.36
CA TRP A 243 6.11 8.45 -20.11
C TRP A 243 6.58 7.07 -19.68
N TYR A 244 7.83 7.00 -19.24
CA TYR A 244 8.43 5.78 -18.72
C TYR A 244 8.50 5.84 -17.19
N GLN A 245 8.05 4.76 -16.56
CA GLN A 245 8.22 4.54 -15.13
C GLN A 245 9.54 3.82 -14.89
N LEU A 246 10.29 4.29 -13.90
CA LEU A 246 11.59 3.73 -13.50
C LEU A 246 11.51 3.17 -12.08
N ASN A 247 12.42 2.25 -11.78
CA ASN A 247 12.64 1.84 -10.41
C ASN A 247 13.17 3.01 -9.56
N LYS A 248 12.49 3.30 -8.46
CA LYS A 248 12.84 4.37 -7.52
C LYS A 248 14.22 4.16 -6.88
N SER A 249 14.57 2.93 -6.50
CA SER A 249 15.86 2.64 -5.84
C SER A 249 17.04 3.01 -6.72
N ASP A 250 16.85 2.96 -8.04
CA ASP A 250 17.92 3.13 -9.01
C ASP A 250 17.95 4.59 -9.50
N ALA A 251 16.80 5.12 -9.91
CA ALA A 251 16.71 6.44 -10.52
C ALA A 251 16.71 7.59 -9.52
N ALA A 252 16.16 7.39 -8.31
CA ALA A 252 16.05 8.45 -7.30
C ALA A 252 15.94 7.89 -5.86
N PRO A 253 17.01 7.24 -5.35
CA PRO A 253 16.97 6.52 -4.06
C PRO A 253 16.60 7.39 -2.85
N GLN A 254 16.88 8.70 -2.92
CA GLN A 254 16.60 9.66 -1.85
C GLN A 254 15.23 10.34 -1.98
N SER A 255 14.43 9.99 -3.00
CA SER A 255 13.14 10.61 -3.24
C SER A 255 12.07 10.09 -2.28
N ALA A 256 11.18 10.98 -1.82
CA ALA A 256 9.97 10.60 -1.09
C ALA A 256 8.83 10.13 -2.01
N ALA A 257 8.97 10.27 -3.33
CA ALA A 257 7.94 9.87 -4.28
C ALA A 257 7.65 8.37 -4.22
N VAL A 258 6.39 7.97 -4.45
CA VAL A 258 6.00 6.55 -4.57
C VAL A 258 6.48 5.99 -5.90
N GLU A 259 6.38 6.78 -6.96
CA GLU A 259 6.78 6.39 -8.31
C GLU A 259 7.66 7.46 -8.97
N ILE A 260 8.49 7.03 -9.91
CA ILE A 260 9.43 7.88 -10.64
C ILE A 260 9.13 7.77 -12.13
N TRP A 261 8.88 8.91 -12.76
CA TRP A 261 8.49 9.00 -14.16
C TRP A 261 9.39 9.95 -14.94
N VAL A 262 9.63 9.64 -16.22
CA VAL A 262 10.38 10.47 -17.16
C VAL A 262 9.72 10.47 -18.53
N ALA A 263 9.77 11.58 -19.25
CA ALA A 263 9.18 11.66 -20.59
C ALA A 263 10.05 10.88 -21.60
N GLN A 264 9.43 10.09 -22.49
CA GLN A 264 10.12 9.37 -23.56
C GLN A 264 10.95 10.32 -24.43
N THR A 265 10.44 11.52 -24.69
CA THR A 265 11.11 12.54 -25.52
C THR A 265 12.38 13.13 -24.90
N GLU A 266 12.62 12.90 -23.61
CA GLU A 266 13.79 13.41 -22.89
C GLU A 266 14.93 12.38 -22.79
N VAL A 267 14.70 11.15 -23.25
CA VAL A 267 15.64 10.02 -23.06
C VAL A 267 15.88 9.26 -24.36
N VAL A 268 17.00 8.57 -24.43
CA VAL A 268 17.31 7.63 -25.52
C VAL A 268 16.98 6.23 -25.02
N GLY A 269 16.02 5.57 -25.67
CA GLY A 269 15.65 4.18 -25.38
C GLY A 269 16.46 3.17 -26.17
N ALA A 270 16.73 2.01 -25.58
CA ALA A 270 17.33 0.84 -26.19
C ALA A 270 16.52 -0.43 -25.81
N GLY A 271 16.51 -1.44 -26.69
CA GLY A 271 15.72 -2.66 -26.50
C GLY A 271 14.23 -2.50 -26.83
N GLY A 272 13.38 -3.32 -26.20
CA GLY A 272 11.95 -3.44 -26.51
C GLY A 272 11.04 -2.39 -25.85
N CYS A 273 11.38 -1.10 -25.91
CA CYS A 273 10.63 -0.05 -25.20
C CYS A 273 9.15 0.10 -25.62
N GLU A 274 8.84 -0.26 -26.86
CA GLU A 274 7.44 -0.29 -27.34
C GLU A 274 6.64 -1.49 -26.85
N SER A 275 7.33 -2.49 -26.29
CA SER A 275 6.73 -3.69 -25.70
C SER A 275 6.59 -3.59 -24.18
N VAL A 276 7.07 -2.50 -23.57
CA VAL A 276 6.87 -2.24 -22.14
C VAL A 276 5.36 -2.13 -21.87
N ALA A 277 4.92 -2.82 -20.81
CA ALA A 277 3.51 -2.89 -20.48
C ALA A 277 2.96 -1.50 -20.12
N VAL A 278 1.82 -1.15 -20.71
CA VAL A 278 1.10 0.09 -20.40
C VAL A 278 0.50 -0.01 -18.99
N THR A 279 0.49 1.09 -18.26
CA THR A 279 -0.16 1.23 -16.94
C THR A 279 -0.88 2.57 -16.87
N ASP A 280 -1.83 2.69 -15.95
CA ASP A 280 -2.55 3.94 -15.70
C ASP A 280 -1.71 4.92 -14.85
N ALA A 281 -1.98 6.21 -15.03
CA ALA A 281 -1.33 7.25 -14.23
C ALA A 281 -1.88 7.27 -12.79
N PRO A 282 -1.04 7.49 -11.78
CA PRO A 282 -1.52 7.75 -10.43
C PRO A 282 -2.48 8.94 -10.40
N PRO A 283 -3.53 8.91 -9.56
CA PRO A 283 -4.47 10.00 -9.44
C PRO A 283 -3.78 11.31 -9.08
N MET A 284 -4.23 12.43 -9.66
CA MET A 284 -3.72 13.75 -9.28
C MET A 284 -4.22 14.14 -7.91
N ILE A 285 -3.38 14.10 -6.89
CA ILE A 285 -3.65 14.86 -5.67
C ILE A 285 -3.40 16.32 -6.01
N ARG A 286 -4.47 17.07 -6.34
CA ARG A 286 -4.36 18.52 -6.30
C ARG A 286 -4.03 18.86 -4.85
N SER A 287 -2.83 19.39 -4.62
CA SER A 287 -2.56 20.12 -3.40
C SER A 287 -3.55 21.27 -3.42
N GLY A 288 -4.68 21.09 -2.74
CA GLY A 288 -5.70 22.12 -2.64
C GLY A 288 -4.97 23.37 -2.22
N GLY A 289 -4.89 24.34 -3.13
CA GLY A 289 -4.23 25.59 -2.83
C GLY A 289 -4.87 26.06 -1.55
N SER A 290 -4.07 26.12 -0.48
CA SER A 290 -4.49 26.71 0.78
C SER A 290 -4.90 28.12 0.40
N GLY A 291 -6.20 28.32 0.22
CA GLY A 291 -6.76 29.61 -0.04
C GLY A 291 -6.48 30.39 1.22
N VAL A 292 -5.37 31.13 1.22
CA VAL A 292 -5.14 32.20 2.18
C VAL A 292 -6.30 33.14 1.96
N GLN A 293 -7.38 32.96 2.72
CA GLN A 293 -8.42 33.96 2.85
C GLN A 293 -7.70 35.17 3.44
N SER A 294 -7.40 36.13 2.57
CA SER A 294 -6.92 37.44 2.94
C SER A 294 -7.96 38.04 3.88
N LEU A 295 -7.68 37.99 5.18
CA LEU A 295 -8.37 38.77 6.21
C LEU A 295 -7.97 40.23 6.04
N ASN A 296 -8.32 40.84 4.91
CA ASN A 296 -8.18 42.28 4.71
C ASN A 296 -9.48 42.96 5.17
N GLY A 297 -9.75 42.87 6.48
CA GLY A 297 -10.71 43.71 7.18
C GLY A 297 -10.10 45.08 7.47
N GLY A 298 -9.84 45.86 6.42
CA GLY A 298 -9.36 47.23 6.53
C GLY A 298 -10.44 48.18 7.05
N GLY A 299 -10.55 48.30 8.37
CA GLY A 299 -11.29 49.38 9.03
C GLY A 299 -10.57 50.71 8.82
N ALA A 300 -11.05 51.51 7.87
CA ALA A 300 -10.60 52.87 7.66
C ALA A 300 -11.05 53.77 8.83
N SER A 301 -10.14 54.04 9.76
CA SER A 301 -10.26 55.12 10.75
C SER A 301 -9.88 56.44 10.10
N THR A 302 -10.88 57.23 9.70
CA THR A 302 -10.69 58.64 9.33
C THR A 302 -10.94 59.53 10.55
N ASN A 303 -9.86 60.06 11.12
CA ASN A 303 -9.88 61.21 12.02
C ASN A 303 -10.08 62.49 11.19
N GLY A 304 -11.14 63.24 11.49
CA GLY A 304 -11.39 64.58 10.95
C GLY A 304 -12.37 65.34 11.85
N GLY A 305 -11.85 66.34 12.58
CA GLY A 305 -12.62 67.14 13.53
C GLY A 305 -13.42 68.28 12.89
N GLY A 306 -14.43 68.78 13.62
CA GLY A 306 -15.13 70.03 13.28
C GLY A 306 -16.50 70.24 13.93
N THR A 307 -16.52 71.02 15.02
CA THR A 307 -17.55 71.99 15.48
C THR A 307 -18.99 71.57 15.90
N THR A 308 -19.31 71.99 17.14
CA THR A 308 -20.54 72.08 17.99
C THR A 308 -21.80 72.79 17.42
N PRO A 309 -22.95 72.98 18.16
CA PRO A 309 -23.86 72.13 19.00
C PRO A 309 -25.39 72.48 18.73
N PRO A 310 -26.43 72.36 19.63
CA PRO A 310 -26.72 71.55 20.85
C PRO A 310 -28.12 70.83 20.89
N SER A 311 -28.37 70.14 22.03
CA SER A 311 -29.67 69.71 22.64
C SER A 311 -30.27 68.38 22.11
N THR A 312 -30.86 67.46 22.89
CA THR A 312 -31.58 67.55 24.18
C THR A 312 -31.69 66.17 24.85
N GLY A 313 -31.50 66.12 26.18
CA GLY A 313 -32.31 65.37 27.18
C GLY A 313 -32.40 63.82 27.18
N GLY A 314 -32.10 63.20 28.34
CA GLY A 314 -32.73 61.93 28.74
C GLY A 314 -31.96 61.03 29.74
N THR A 315 -32.08 61.33 31.05
CA THR A 315 -32.33 60.40 32.20
C THR A 315 -31.91 58.92 32.09
N SER A 316 -30.95 58.38 32.87
CA SER A 316 -30.94 58.02 34.32
C SER A 316 -31.36 56.57 34.64
N SER A 317 -30.69 56.00 35.67
CA SER A 317 -30.82 54.66 36.32
C SER A 317 -29.92 53.57 35.72
N GLY A 318 -29.01 52.89 36.43
CA GLY A 318 -28.86 52.66 37.87
C GLY A 318 -29.18 51.20 38.16
N GLY A 319 -28.16 50.34 38.32
CA GLY A 319 -28.36 48.93 38.62
C GLY A 319 -27.06 48.16 38.86
N THR A 320 -26.61 48.15 40.11
CA THR A 320 -25.62 47.22 40.67
C THR A 320 -26.28 45.88 41.05
N SER A 321 -25.65 44.76 40.72
CA SER A 321 -25.81 43.45 41.40
C SER A 321 -24.65 42.54 40.94
N SER A 322 -23.63 42.30 41.79
CA SER A 322 -23.51 41.27 42.84
C SER A 322 -23.19 39.88 42.29
N GLY A 323 -22.14 39.29 42.87
CA GLY A 323 -21.44 38.11 42.38
C GLY A 323 -22.24 36.81 42.33
N GLY A 324 -21.70 35.88 41.57
CA GLY A 324 -22.14 34.49 41.49
C GLY A 324 -20.96 33.60 41.11
N THR A 325 -20.38 32.96 42.12
CA THR A 325 -19.52 31.77 41.99
C THR A 325 -20.33 30.63 41.37
N SER A 326 -19.80 30.03 40.30
CA SER A 326 -20.21 28.74 39.74
C SER A 326 -18.90 28.06 39.32
N GLY A 327 -18.58 26.84 39.74
CA GLY A 327 -19.41 25.67 39.92
C GLY A 327 -18.97 24.68 38.85
N GLY A 328 -18.14 23.70 39.23
CA GLY A 328 -17.54 22.74 38.31
C GLY A 328 -18.58 22.04 37.44
N GLY A 329 -18.45 22.21 36.13
CA GLY A 329 -19.19 21.47 35.12
C GLY A 329 -18.21 20.58 34.37
N THR A 330 -18.46 19.27 34.43
CA THR A 330 -17.93 18.30 33.46
C THR A 330 -18.36 18.76 32.06
N SER A 331 -17.38 19.09 31.21
CA SER A 331 -17.57 19.50 29.83
C SER A 331 -18.07 18.32 29.00
N SER A 332 -19.38 18.28 28.78
CA SER A 332 -20.01 17.52 27.71
C SER A 332 -19.56 18.04 26.35
N GLY A 333 -19.14 17.14 25.47
CA GLY A 333 -18.56 17.39 24.16
C GLY A 333 -19.22 18.52 23.37
N GLY A 334 -18.39 19.45 22.91
CA GLY A 334 -18.79 20.48 21.97
C GLY A 334 -19.06 19.85 20.61
N THR A 335 -20.31 19.52 20.33
CA THR A 335 -20.75 19.18 18.97
C THR A 335 -20.55 20.39 18.06
N SER A 336 -19.58 20.33 17.16
CA SER A 336 -19.38 21.27 16.06
C SER A 336 -20.52 21.12 15.03
N SER A 337 -21.72 21.57 15.41
CA SER A 337 -22.98 21.40 14.67
C SER A 337 -23.20 22.43 13.56
N GLY A 338 -22.14 22.78 12.83
CA GLY A 338 -22.21 23.61 11.62
C GLY A 338 -22.43 22.78 10.37
N GLY A 339 -23.47 21.95 10.33
CA GLY A 339 -23.80 21.08 9.19
C GLY A 339 -24.32 21.88 8.00
N GLY A 340 -23.44 22.57 7.28
CA GLY A 340 -23.74 23.03 5.92
C GLY A 340 -24.05 21.79 5.08
N GLY A 341 -25.27 21.71 4.52
CA GLY A 341 -25.66 20.62 3.65
C GLY A 341 -24.74 20.55 2.44
N GLY A 342 -23.70 19.73 2.52
CA GLY A 342 -22.77 19.49 1.42
C GLY A 342 -23.54 19.02 0.19
N GLN A 343 -23.09 19.42 -0.98
CA GLN A 343 -23.68 18.93 -2.23
C GLN A 343 -23.50 17.40 -2.31
N PRO A 344 -24.54 16.63 -2.68
CA PRO A 344 -24.42 15.19 -2.90
C PRO A 344 -23.24 14.87 -3.83
N ALA A 345 -22.67 13.68 -3.67
CA ALA A 345 -21.64 13.18 -4.55
C ALA A 345 -22.16 13.07 -5.99
N PRO A 346 -21.39 13.49 -7.01
CA PRO A 346 -21.75 13.29 -8.40
C PRO A 346 -21.80 11.79 -8.71
N ALA A 347 -22.56 11.43 -9.74
CA ALA A 347 -22.62 10.05 -10.20
C ALA A 347 -21.22 9.52 -10.54
N GLY A 348 -20.88 8.33 -10.04
CA GLY A 348 -19.57 7.70 -10.24
C GLY A 348 -18.53 8.00 -9.15
N ALA A 349 -18.78 8.96 -8.25
CA ALA A 349 -17.86 9.24 -7.16
C ALA A 349 -17.72 8.05 -6.20
N ILE A 350 -16.50 7.84 -5.71
CA ILE A 350 -16.22 6.86 -4.67
C ILE A 350 -16.76 7.38 -3.33
N ILE A 351 -17.72 6.64 -2.77
CA ILE A 351 -18.33 6.92 -1.47
C ILE A 351 -17.97 5.76 -0.53
N PRO A 352 -17.34 6.01 0.62
CA PRO A 352 -17.07 4.95 1.59
C PRO A 352 -18.39 4.36 2.12
N LEU A 353 -18.36 3.12 2.60
CA LEU A 353 -19.50 2.49 3.25
C LEU A 353 -19.56 2.91 4.72
N SER A 354 -20.76 2.87 5.30
CA SER A 354 -20.88 3.00 6.76
C SER A 354 -20.47 1.68 7.43
N GLY A 355 -19.75 1.74 8.55
CA GLY A 355 -19.29 0.55 9.27
C GLY A 355 -18.23 0.83 10.32
N SER A 356 -17.70 -0.25 10.90
CA SER A 356 -16.44 -0.21 11.65
C SER A 356 -15.29 -0.09 10.66
N TYR A 357 -14.25 0.65 11.01
CA TYR A 357 -13.00 0.78 10.28
C TYR A 357 -11.84 0.72 11.27
N THR A 358 -10.67 0.30 10.82
CA THR A 358 -9.39 0.39 11.53
C THR A 358 -8.53 1.45 10.88
N PHE A 359 -8.09 2.42 11.67
CA PHE A 359 -7.19 3.50 11.26
C PHE A 359 -5.77 3.14 11.69
N ASN A 360 -4.83 3.11 10.75
CA ASN A 360 -3.42 2.82 11.00
C ASN A 360 -2.57 4.04 10.64
N ALA A 361 -1.84 4.60 11.60
CA ALA A 361 -0.94 5.71 11.38
C ALA A 361 0.37 5.24 10.73
N ALA A 362 0.94 6.07 9.86
CA ALA A 362 2.30 5.85 9.35
C ALA A 362 3.30 5.83 10.51
N SER A 363 4.33 4.99 10.46
CA SER A 363 5.32 4.84 11.53
C SER A 363 6.15 6.11 11.79
N GLU A 364 6.30 6.96 10.77
CA GLU A 364 7.05 8.22 10.84
C GLU A 364 6.24 9.37 10.24
N THR A 365 6.48 10.57 10.75
CA THR A 365 5.90 11.81 10.26
C THR A 365 6.97 12.90 10.14
N LEU A 366 6.68 13.91 9.34
CA LEU A 366 7.43 15.17 9.38
C LEU A 366 6.79 16.09 10.42
N ALA A 367 7.63 16.69 11.25
CA ALA A 367 7.27 17.68 12.25
C ALA A 367 8.16 18.92 12.11
N SER A 368 7.59 20.09 12.38
CA SER A 368 8.32 21.36 12.38
C SER A 368 7.85 22.22 13.53
N CYS A 369 8.79 22.81 14.27
CA CYS A 369 8.51 23.82 15.28
C CYS A 369 8.96 25.20 14.80
N GLU A 370 8.36 26.26 15.34
CA GLU A 370 8.76 27.63 15.04
C GLU A 370 10.27 27.84 15.26
N GLY A 371 10.96 28.31 14.21
CA GLY A 371 12.41 28.57 14.26
C GLY A 371 13.30 27.33 14.11
N THR A 372 12.75 26.16 13.80
CA THR A 372 13.50 24.90 13.61
C THR A 372 13.30 24.34 12.21
N ASP A 373 14.24 23.48 11.77
CA ASP A 373 14.09 22.70 10.55
C ASP A 373 12.98 21.65 10.69
N THR A 374 12.38 21.27 9.55
CA THR A 374 11.47 20.11 9.52
C THR A 374 12.26 18.83 9.73
N VAL A 375 11.90 18.07 10.76
CA VAL A 375 12.54 16.81 11.12
C VAL A 375 11.58 15.65 10.97
N ARG A 376 12.15 14.46 10.72
CA ARG A 376 11.42 13.19 10.71
C ARG A 376 11.40 12.63 12.12
N VAL A 377 10.21 12.33 12.64
CA VAL A 377 10.02 11.79 13.99
C VAL A 377 9.09 10.58 13.94
N PRO A 378 9.22 9.62 14.87
CA PRO A 378 8.25 8.55 15.01
C PRO A 378 6.85 9.12 15.26
N SER A 379 5.83 8.68 14.51
CA SER A 379 4.47 9.21 14.67
C SER A 379 3.90 8.93 16.06
N ALA A 380 4.31 7.83 16.69
CA ALA A 380 3.91 7.49 18.06
C ALA A 380 4.35 8.54 19.09
N GLU A 381 5.44 9.29 18.83
CA GLU A 381 5.87 10.40 19.70
C GLU A 381 4.99 11.65 19.53
N VAL A 382 4.29 11.76 18.39
CA VAL A 382 3.42 12.90 18.06
C VAL A 382 1.98 12.64 18.51
N VAL A 383 1.41 11.50 18.13
CA VAL A 383 -0.02 11.20 18.36
C VAL A 383 -0.25 10.24 19.53
N GLY A 384 0.81 9.67 20.12
CA GLY A 384 0.69 8.61 21.12
C GLY A 384 0.58 7.22 20.49
N SER A 385 1.04 6.21 21.22
CA SER A 385 1.07 4.82 20.75
C SER A 385 -0.33 4.24 20.50
N GLU A 386 -1.32 4.69 21.26
CA GLU A 386 -2.71 4.25 21.15
C GLU A 386 -3.40 4.75 19.86
N TRP A 387 -2.82 5.77 19.20
CA TRP A 387 -3.29 6.30 17.91
C TRP A 387 -2.51 5.72 16.73
N MET A 388 -1.61 4.75 16.95
CA MET A 388 -0.95 4.07 15.84
C MET A 388 -1.89 3.10 15.13
N SER A 389 -2.83 2.49 15.86
CA SER A 389 -3.90 1.65 15.33
C SER A 389 -5.12 1.71 16.22
N TRP A 390 -6.27 2.19 15.72
CA TRP A 390 -7.50 2.22 16.50
C TRP A 390 -8.76 1.95 15.66
N PRO A 391 -9.78 1.31 16.25
CA PRO A 391 -11.07 1.14 15.60
C PRO A 391 -11.87 2.45 15.63
N ALA A 392 -12.63 2.70 14.57
CA ALA A 392 -13.53 3.85 14.47
C ALA A 392 -14.83 3.47 13.77
N SER A 393 -15.95 4.05 14.22
CA SER A 393 -17.22 3.96 13.51
C SER A 393 -17.30 5.06 12.46
N VAL A 394 -17.50 4.68 11.20
CA VAL A 394 -17.74 5.59 10.08
C VAL A 394 -19.21 5.52 9.69
N SER A 395 -19.88 6.66 9.63
CA SER A 395 -21.21 6.79 9.04
C SER A 395 -21.20 7.80 7.90
N VAL A 396 -21.99 7.54 6.87
CA VAL A 396 -21.94 8.30 5.62
C VAL A 396 -23.24 9.06 5.46
N GLY A 397 -23.14 10.38 5.30
CA GLY A 397 -24.28 11.27 5.11
C GLY A 397 -25.00 11.03 3.78
N SER A 398 -26.19 11.62 3.66
CA SER A 398 -27.04 11.48 2.46
C SER A 398 -26.26 11.77 1.18
N GLY A 399 -26.21 10.79 0.28
CA GLY A 399 -25.54 10.90 -1.01
C GLY A 399 -24.02 11.10 -0.94
N GLY A 400 -23.36 10.74 0.17
CA GLY A 400 -21.89 10.85 0.30
C GLY A 400 -21.39 12.29 0.45
N ALA A 401 -22.26 13.24 0.81
CA ALA A 401 -21.88 14.64 1.01
C ALA A 401 -21.00 14.86 2.25
N SER A 402 -21.06 13.95 3.21
CA SER A 402 -20.28 13.99 4.45
C SER A 402 -20.00 12.58 4.96
N VAL A 403 -18.98 12.46 5.81
CA VAL A 403 -18.75 11.28 6.64
C VAL A 403 -18.60 11.71 8.09
N VAL A 404 -19.02 10.87 9.02
CA VAL A 404 -18.85 11.08 10.46
C VAL A 404 -17.98 9.94 10.99
N VAL A 405 -16.84 10.27 11.57
CA VAL A 405 -15.87 9.31 12.14
C VAL A 405 -15.87 9.50 13.65
N ASN A 406 -16.26 8.48 14.41
CA ASN A 406 -16.38 8.54 15.88
C ASN A 406 -17.19 9.74 16.42
N GLY A 407 -18.14 10.25 15.64
CA GLY A 407 -18.95 11.42 15.99
C GLY A 407 -18.45 12.74 15.39
N ASP A 408 -17.21 12.79 14.89
CA ASP A 408 -16.63 13.96 14.24
C ASP A 408 -17.04 14.05 12.77
N GLY A 409 -17.62 15.19 12.39
CA GLY A 409 -18.14 15.42 11.04
C GLY A 409 -17.07 15.90 10.05
N PHE A 410 -17.05 15.29 8.87
CA PHE A 410 -16.20 15.63 7.74
C PHE A 410 -17.07 15.97 6.53
N THR A 411 -16.81 17.11 5.92
CA THR A 411 -17.53 17.56 4.72
C THR A 411 -16.75 17.18 3.47
N ARG A 412 -17.45 16.67 2.45
CA ARG A 412 -16.83 16.39 1.17
C ARG A 412 -16.46 17.70 0.46
N ASN A 413 -15.18 17.88 0.13
CA ASN A 413 -14.68 19.06 -0.57
C ASN A 413 -14.37 18.79 -2.04
N ASP A 414 -13.95 17.57 -2.38
CA ASP A 414 -13.69 17.10 -3.75
C ASP A 414 -14.20 15.66 -3.94
N GLU A 415 -14.06 15.11 -5.13
CA GLU A 415 -14.39 13.71 -5.41
C GLU A 415 -13.59 12.74 -4.54
N GLY A 416 -14.30 11.97 -3.71
CA GLY A 416 -13.71 11.08 -2.71
C GLY A 416 -13.00 11.77 -1.54
N VAL A 417 -12.89 13.11 -1.49
CA VAL A 417 -12.10 13.82 -0.47
C VAL A 417 -12.98 14.47 0.58
N TYR A 418 -12.77 14.11 1.84
CA TYR A 418 -13.48 14.62 3.01
C TYR A 418 -12.54 15.41 3.91
N PHE A 419 -13.00 16.54 4.44
CA PHE A 419 -12.24 17.43 5.32
C PHE A 419 -13.01 17.72 6.59
N GLY A 420 -12.33 17.69 7.72
CA GLY A 420 -12.91 17.99 9.03
C GLY A 420 -11.86 18.62 9.93
N SER A 421 -12.36 19.41 10.89
CA SER A 421 -11.55 20.00 11.95
C SER A 421 -12.18 19.68 13.28
N PHE A 422 -11.36 19.31 14.26
CA PHE A 422 -11.82 19.03 15.60
C PHE A 422 -10.86 19.63 16.62
N THR A 423 -11.41 19.93 17.78
CA THR A 423 -10.68 20.50 18.92
C THR A 423 -10.62 19.43 19.98
N PHE A 424 -9.41 19.09 20.42
CA PHE A 424 -9.21 18.16 21.52
C PHE A 424 -9.56 18.81 22.86
N ASP A 425 -9.70 17.97 23.90
CA ASP A 425 -10.00 18.43 25.26
C ASP A 425 -8.93 19.39 25.84
N ASP A 426 -7.70 19.32 25.32
CA ASP A 426 -6.61 20.22 25.68
C ASP A 426 -6.66 21.57 24.94
N GLY A 427 -7.67 21.79 24.09
CA GLY A 427 -7.87 22.98 23.28
C GLY A 427 -7.04 23.03 21.99
N THR A 428 -6.23 22.01 21.70
CA THR A 428 -5.51 21.92 20.44
C THR A 428 -6.46 21.65 19.29
N ASN A 429 -6.24 22.33 18.16
CA ASN A 429 -7.04 22.17 16.96
C ASN A 429 -6.28 21.29 15.96
N SER A 430 -6.96 20.29 15.44
CA SER A 430 -6.44 19.43 14.39
C SER A 430 -7.34 19.43 13.16
N GLN A 431 -6.72 19.23 12.01
CA GLN A 431 -7.39 19.15 10.73
C GLN A 431 -7.10 17.79 10.13
N ALA A 432 -8.15 17.08 9.74
CA ALA A 432 -8.01 15.81 9.04
C ALA A 432 -8.58 15.90 7.64
N ARG A 433 -7.90 15.21 6.73
CA ARG A 433 -8.30 15.01 5.35
C ARG A 433 -8.32 13.51 5.07
N PHE A 434 -9.42 13.01 4.53
CA PHE A 434 -9.55 11.63 4.06
C PHE A 434 -9.82 11.61 2.56
N THR A 435 -9.36 10.58 1.88
CA THR A 435 -9.59 10.28 0.47
C THR A 435 -10.07 8.85 0.36
N ALA A 436 -11.29 8.64 -0.12
CA ALA A 436 -11.82 7.31 -0.40
C ALA A 436 -11.11 6.74 -1.63
N LEU A 437 -10.38 5.64 -1.43
CA LEU A 437 -9.71 4.88 -2.51
C LEU A 437 -10.65 3.82 -3.09
N SER A 438 -11.56 3.30 -2.24
CA SER A 438 -12.67 2.43 -2.62
C SER A 438 -13.83 2.63 -1.64
N THR A 439 -14.86 1.81 -1.73
CA THR A 439 -15.98 1.79 -0.77
C THR A 439 -15.56 1.30 0.62
N THR A 440 -14.46 0.55 0.75
CA THR A 440 -13.98 -0.03 2.03
C THR A 440 -12.59 0.44 2.43
N ASN A 441 -11.90 1.21 1.59
CA ASN A 441 -10.55 1.71 1.87
C ASN A 441 -10.49 3.23 1.72
N LEU A 442 -9.89 3.90 2.70
CA LEU A 442 -9.56 5.31 2.67
C LEU A 442 -8.08 5.52 3.00
N SER A 443 -7.51 6.61 2.51
CA SER A 443 -6.24 7.14 2.97
C SER A 443 -6.44 8.54 3.52
N GLY A 444 -5.58 9.01 4.41
CA GLY A 444 -5.74 10.34 4.96
C GLY A 444 -4.51 10.91 5.61
N SER A 445 -4.68 12.12 6.14
CA SER A 445 -3.69 12.80 6.93
C SER A 445 -4.35 13.60 8.05
N LEU A 446 -3.74 13.63 9.24
CA LEU A 446 -4.10 14.47 10.36
C LEU A 446 -2.96 15.46 10.60
N THR A 447 -3.26 16.75 10.50
CA THR A 447 -2.34 17.80 10.94
C THR A 447 -2.59 18.09 12.40
N TRP A 448 -1.61 17.75 13.24
CA TRP A 448 -1.61 17.95 14.67
C TRP A 448 -0.82 19.20 15.02
N ASN A 449 -1.41 20.11 15.78
CA ASN A 449 -0.73 21.32 16.28
C ASN A 449 -0.51 21.17 17.78
N PHE A 450 0.74 21.32 18.23
CA PHE A 450 1.14 21.11 19.62
C PHE A 450 2.22 22.12 20.04
N ARG A 451 2.69 22.05 21.28
CA ARG A 451 3.79 22.88 21.78
C ARG A 451 4.87 22.02 22.42
N ILE A 452 6.12 22.32 22.13
CA ILE A 452 7.31 21.79 22.83
C ILE A 452 8.07 22.98 23.38
N ASP A 453 8.31 23.02 24.69
CA ASP A 453 9.04 24.10 25.37
C ASP A 453 8.55 25.51 24.96
N ASP A 454 7.22 25.71 24.96
CA ASP A 454 6.52 26.92 24.51
C ASP A 454 6.65 27.30 23.03
N HIS A 455 7.32 26.50 22.21
CA HIS A 455 7.38 26.69 20.76
C HIS A 455 6.18 25.99 20.09
N PRO A 456 5.40 26.68 19.25
CA PRO A 456 4.34 26.05 18.48
C PRO A 456 4.96 25.13 17.42
N CYS A 457 4.44 23.91 17.35
CA CYS A 457 4.85 22.86 16.44
C CYS A 457 3.66 22.33 15.66
N SER A 458 3.92 21.80 14.47
CA SER A 458 2.94 21.13 13.64
C SER A 458 3.55 19.86 13.04
N ALA A 459 2.76 18.80 12.99
CA ALA A 459 3.12 17.55 12.33
C ALA A 459 1.95 17.05 11.48
N THR A 460 2.23 16.42 10.34
CA THR A 460 1.18 15.84 9.48
C THR A 460 1.36 14.34 9.35
N VAL A 461 0.56 13.60 10.11
CA VAL A 461 0.61 12.15 10.20
C VAL A 461 -0.28 11.56 9.11
N GLY A 462 0.24 10.63 8.32
CA GLY A 462 -0.53 9.89 7.32
C GLY A 462 -1.26 8.70 7.93
N PHE A 463 -2.41 8.32 7.36
CA PHE A 463 -3.19 7.15 7.78
C PHE A 463 -3.61 6.29 6.59
N SER A 464 -3.61 4.97 6.79
CA SER A 464 -4.40 4.02 6.01
C SER A 464 -5.62 3.59 6.84
N ILE A 465 -6.77 3.52 6.18
CA ILE A 465 -8.06 3.30 6.85
C ILE A 465 -8.78 2.19 6.11
N THR A 466 -9.05 1.09 6.79
CA THR A 466 -9.59 -0.15 6.21
C THR A 466 -10.84 -0.55 6.98
N ARG A 467 -11.89 -1.01 6.28
CA ARG A 467 -13.17 -1.35 6.91
C ARG A 467 -13.09 -2.68 7.66
#